data_AF-A0A844XPQ0-F1
#
_entry.id   AF-A0A844XPQ0-F1
#
_cell.length_a   1.000
_cell.length_b   1.000
_cell.length_c   1.000
_cell.angle_alpha   90.00
_cell.angle_beta   90.00
_cell.angle_gamma   90.00
#
_symmetry.space_group_name_H-M   'P 1'
#
loop_
_entity.id
_entity.type
_entity.pdbx_description
1 polymer ?
#
loop_
_entity_poly.entity_id
_entity_poly.type
_entity_poly.pdbx_seq_one_letter_code
_entity_poly.pdbx_strand_id
1 'polypeptide(L)' 'MYVCICNAIRESDLRHAARRCPGDAEACYASLGKQPACGSCLNEADAILLEEREMAFKPTSVAA' A
#
# COMPACT_ATOMS: atom_id res chain seq x y z
N MET A 1 -6.15 -2.90 -9.25
CA MET A 1 -5.38 -3.73 -10.21
C MET A 1 -4.45 -4.71 -9.46
N TYR A 2 -3.68 -5.60 -10.10
CA TYR A 2 -2.56 -6.26 -9.41
C TYR A 2 -1.36 -5.31 -9.36
N VAL A 3 -0.79 -5.13 -8.18
CA VAL A 3 0.45 -4.34 -7.99
C VAL A 3 1.67 -5.27 -8.01
N CYS A 4 1.54 -6.46 -7.39
CA CYS A 4 2.58 -7.48 -7.44
C CYS A 4 2.07 -8.75 -8.12
N ILE A 5 2.60 -9.07 -9.29
CA ILE A 5 2.26 -10.31 -10.00
C ILE A 5 2.87 -11.52 -9.28
N CYS A 6 4.12 -11.44 -8.81
CA CYS A 6 4.80 -12.55 -8.13
C CYS A 6 4.07 -13.03 -6.86
N ASN A 7 3.55 -12.09 -6.08
CA ASN A 7 2.88 -12.38 -4.80
C ASN A 7 1.35 -12.36 -4.89
N ALA A 8 0.79 -12.11 -6.08
CA ALA A 8 -0.63 -11.91 -6.30
C ALA A 8 -1.26 -10.86 -5.36
N ILE A 9 -0.57 -9.73 -5.15
CA ILE A 9 -1.04 -8.64 -4.28
C ILE A 9 -1.85 -7.67 -5.13
N ARG A 10 -3.13 -7.51 -4.80
CA ARG A 10 -3.99 -6.50 -5.42
C ARG A 10 -3.76 -5.16 -4.76
N GLU A 11 -3.99 -4.10 -5.52
CA GLU A 11 -3.95 -2.73 -5.03
C GLU A 11 -4.91 -2.52 -3.85
N SER A 12 -6.09 -3.14 -3.87
CA SER A 12 -7.02 -3.12 -2.74
C SER A 12 -6.41 -3.71 -1.47
N ASP A 13 -5.66 -4.81 -1.59
CA ASP A 13 -5.01 -5.46 -0.45
C ASP A 13 -3.88 -4.58 0.08
N LEU A 14 -3.12 -3.97 -0.85
CA LEU A 14 -2.04 -3.06 -0.52
C LEU A 14 -2.54 -1.79 0.18
N ARG A 15 -3.60 -1.16 -0.34
CA ARG A 15 -4.26 0.00 0.30
C ARG A 15 -4.81 -0.35 1.68
N HIS A 16 -5.40 -1.54 1.85
CA HIS A 16 -5.81 -2.02 3.17
C HIS A 16 -4.64 -2.28 4.12
N ALA A 17 -3.49 -2.72 3.62
CA ALA A 17 -2.27 -2.84 4.42
C ALA A 17 -1.73 -1.47 4.83
N ALA A 18 -1.72 -0.49 3.91
CA ALA A 18 -1.23 0.88 4.12
C ALA A 18 -1.85 1.58 5.35
N ARG A 19 -3.14 1.31 5.61
CA ARG A 19 -3.90 1.89 6.73
C ARG A 19 -3.57 1.28 8.09
N ARG A 20 -2.98 0.09 8.14
CA ARG A 20 -2.75 -0.70 9.37
C ARG A 20 -1.28 -0.95 9.67
N CYS A 21 -0.45 -0.95 8.65
CA CYS A 21 0.99 -1.17 8.75
C CYS A 21 1.72 0.16 8.50
N PRO A 22 2.44 0.72 9.49
CA PRO A 22 3.41 1.78 9.24
C PRO A 22 4.63 1.17 8.53
N GLY A 23 5.22 1.90 7.58
CA GLY A 23 6.42 1.47 6.85
C GLY A 23 6.26 1.50 5.33
N ASP A 24 7.26 0.98 4.63
CA ASP A 24 7.33 0.90 3.17
C ASP A 24 6.57 -0.31 2.60
N ALA A 25 6.69 -0.51 1.29
CA ALA A 25 6.13 -1.62 0.56
C ALA A 25 6.57 -2.98 1.12
N GLU A 26 7.82 -3.12 1.54
CA GLU A 26 8.33 -4.38 2.09
C GLU A 26 7.70 -4.70 3.45
N ALA A 27 7.59 -3.70 4.33
CA ALA A 27 6.88 -3.83 5.60
C ALA A 27 5.39 -4.19 5.39
N CYS A 28 4.73 -3.55 4.42
CA CYS A 28 3.35 -3.86 4.08
C CYS A 28 3.21 -5.28 3.52
N TYR A 29 4.16 -5.75 2.69
CA TYR A 29 4.16 -7.13 2.17
C TYR A 29 4.36 -8.13 3.30
N ALA A 30 5.27 -7.84 4.25
CA ALA A 30 5.48 -8.66 5.43
C ALA A 30 4.21 -8.77 6.28
N SER A 31 3.43 -7.67 6.41
CA SER A 31 2.13 -7.70 7.11
C SER A 31 1.08 -8.60 6.43
N LEU A 32 1.24 -8.84 5.12
CA LEU A 32 0.43 -9.78 4.33
C LEU A 32 1.03 -11.20 4.31
N GLY A 33 2.09 -11.47 5.08
CA GLY A 33 2.79 -12.76 5.09
C GLY A 33 3.58 -13.04 3.82
N LYS A 34 4.06 -11.99 3.13
CA LYS A 34 4.78 -12.08 1.86
C LYS A 34 6.15 -11.41 1.95
N GLN A 35 7.11 -11.89 1.16
CA GLN A 35 8.37 -11.19 0.88
C GLN A 35 8.43 -10.85 -0.61
N PRO A 36 9.00 -9.70 -1.02
CA PRO A 36 9.18 -9.38 -2.44
C PRO A 36 10.04 -10.44 -3.15
N ALA A 37 9.62 -10.88 -4.34
CA ALA A 37 10.36 -11.86 -5.15
C ALA A 37 11.29 -11.18 -6.18
N CYS A 38 10.73 -10.37 -7.09
CA CYS A 38 11.52 -9.63 -8.10
C CYS A 38 11.77 -8.16 -7.74
N GLY A 39 11.04 -7.61 -6.78
CA GLY A 39 11.16 -6.22 -6.35
C GLY A 39 10.66 -5.15 -7.35
N SER A 40 10.32 -5.51 -8.59
CA SER A 40 10.00 -4.54 -9.65
C SER A 40 8.77 -3.66 -9.34
N CYS A 41 7.86 -4.13 -8.49
CA CYS A 41 6.66 -3.39 -8.09
C CYS A 41 6.90 -2.41 -6.92
N LEU A 42 8.05 -2.45 -6.23
CA LEU A 42 8.21 -1.78 -4.93
C LEU A 42 8.06 -0.26 -5.01
N ASN A 43 8.64 0.39 -6.02
CA ASN A 43 8.50 1.84 -6.20
C ASN A 43 7.03 2.26 -6.42
N GLU A 44 6.28 1.52 -7.22
CA GLU A 44 4.86 1.80 -7.46
C GLU A 44 4.01 1.46 -6.23
N ALA A 45 4.35 0.38 -5.53
CA ALA A 45 3.71 0.02 -4.27
C ALA A 45 3.89 1.12 -3.22
N ASP A 46 5.09 1.68 -3.06
CA ASP A 46 5.36 2.80 -2.16
C ASP A 46 4.55 4.05 -2.51
N ALA A 47 4.43 4.37 -3.81
CA ALA A 47 3.59 5.47 -4.26
C ALA A 47 2.11 5.27 -3.89
N ILE A 48 1.58 4.05 -4.04
CA ILE A 48 0.21 3.70 -3.64
C ILE A 48 0.03 3.79 -2.12
N LEU A 49 1.02 3.33 -1.34
CA LEU A 49 0.99 3.44 0.12
C LEU A 49 0.93 4.89 0.58
N LEU A 50 1.75 5.76 -0.03
CA LEU A 50 1.78 7.19 0.28
C LEU A 50 0.44 7.84 -0.06
N GLU A 51 -0.05 7.66 -1.29
CA GLU A 51 -1.34 8.20 -1.74
C GLU A 51 -2.47 7.81 -0.79
N GLU A 52 -2.54 6.53 -0.42
CA GLU A 52 -3.58 6.03 0.47
C GLU A 52 -3.54 6.69 1.86
N ARG A 53 -2.33 6.87 2.41
CA ARG A 53 -2.14 7.48 3.74
C ARG A 53 -2.44 8.97 3.72
N GLU A 54 -2.08 9.68 2.66
CA GLU A 54 -2.43 11.10 2.48
C GLU A 54 -3.95 11.28 2.34
N MET A 55 -4.61 10.40 1.58
CA MET A 55 -6.07 10.43 1.42
C MET A 55 -6.81 10.09 2.71
N ALA A 56 -6.28 9.18 3.52
CA ALA A 56 -6.83 8.85 4.84
C ALA A 56 -6.71 10.01 5.85
N PHE A 57 -5.76 10.94 5.63
CA PHE A 57 -5.52 12.07 6.53
C PHE A 57 -6.29 13.34 6.14
N LYS A 58 -7.14 13.32 5.11
CA LYS A 58 -7.93 14.52 4.75
C LYS A 58 -8.92 14.83 5.89
N PRO A 59 -8.78 15.98 6.58
CA PRO A 59 -9.81 16.40 7.52
C PRO A 59 -11.10 16.59 6.70
N THR A 60 -12.21 16.09 7.21
CA THR A 60 -13.52 16.39 6.65
C THR A 60 -13.66 17.91 6.65
N SER A 61 -13.51 18.53 5.47
CA SER A 61 -13.77 19.94 5.31
C SER A 61 -15.19 20.17 5.79
N VAL A 62 -15.34 20.87 6.91
CA VAL A 62 -16.63 21.38 7.37
C VAL A 62 -17.18 22.25 6.25
N ALA A 63 -18.31 21.83 5.69
CA ALA A 63 -19.09 22.68 4.80
C ALA A 63 -19.50 23.93 5.59
N ALA A 64 -19.06 25.10 5.11
CA ALA A 64 -19.52 26.41 5.57
C ALA A 64 -20.70 26.87 4.70
#